data_AF-A0A444YR83-F1
#
_entry.id   AF-A0A444YR83-F1
#
_cell.length_a   1.000
_cell.length_b   1.000
_cell.length_c   1.000
_cell.angle_alpha   90.00
_cell.angle_beta   90.00
_cell.angle_gamma   90.00
#
_symmetry.space_group_name_H-M   'P 1'
#
loop_
_entity.id
_entity.type
_entity.pdbx_description
1 polymer ?
#
loop_
_entity_poly.entity_id
_entity_poly.type
_entity_poly.pdbx_seq_one_letter_code
_entity_poly.pdbx_strand_id
1 'polypeptide(L)'
;MKGKTPGCVITDGHEAMRKAIEAVFFGAYHHFCVWHLLMNATSNLSNPTFTSEFKKCMLFNYEVTEFEDHWHYMVDALGLSDNQSVFDFYSRRNMWATAHIHGHFLGVFVQRLDAKGCTQCLRSAANKLTREIFLLFRPMLF
;
A
#
# COMPACT_ATOMS: atom_id res chain seq x y z
N MET A 1 17.24 22.03 -13.80
CA MET A 1 16.99 20.58 -13.91
C MET A 1 15.49 20.38 -14.00
N LYS A 2 14.96 19.86 -15.12
CA LYS A 2 13.52 19.55 -15.27
C LYS A 2 13.21 18.35 -14.36
N GLY A 3 12.62 18.60 -13.20
CA GLY A 3 12.28 17.57 -12.22
C GLY A 3 11.25 16.61 -12.82
N LYS A 4 11.53 15.30 -12.76
CA LYS A 4 10.56 14.28 -13.11
C LYS A 4 9.58 14.13 -11.93
N THR A 5 8.30 14.34 -12.19
CA THR A 5 7.22 14.10 -11.22
C THR A 5 7.12 12.59 -10.95
N PRO A 6 7.01 12.14 -9.69
CA PRO A 6 6.84 10.72 -9.39
C PRO A 6 5.52 10.19 -9.97
N GLY A 7 5.56 9.00 -10.57
CA GLY A 7 4.35 8.34 -11.07
C GLY A 7 3.48 7.74 -9.96
N CYS A 8 4.07 7.44 -8.80
CA CYS A 8 3.36 6.96 -7.62
C CYS A 8 4.11 7.34 -6.32
N VAL A 9 3.36 7.61 -5.26
CA VAL A 9 3.84 7.97 -3.93
C VAL A 9 3.27 7.00 -2.90
N ILE A 10 4.15 6.41 -2.09
CA ILE A 10 3.75 5.48 -1.03
C ILE A 10 3.68 6.21 0.31
N THR A 11 2.55 6.10 1.01
CA THR A 11 2.38 6.70 2.36
C THR A 11 1.67 5.77 3.33
N ASP A 12 1.64 6.12 4.60
CA ASP A 12 0.85 5.47 5.65
C ASP A 12 -0.67 5.67 5.54
N GLY A 13 -1.15 6.48 4.58
CA GLY A 13 -2.59 6.69 4.32
C GLY A 13 -3.19 7.89 5.06
N HIS A 14 -2.37 8.77 5.65
CA HIS A 14 -2.89 10.01 6.25
C HIS A 14 -3.50 10.96 5.20
N GLU A 15 -4.74 11.37 5.44
CA GLU A 15 -5.50 12.26 4.54
C GLU A 15 -4.80 13.62 4.31
N ALA A 16 -4.16 14.17 5.34
CA ALA A 16 -3.39 15.41 5.22
C ALA A 16 -2.19 15.25 4.28
N MET A 17 -1.50 14.10 4.34
CA MET A 17 -0.41 13.80 3.43
C MET A 17 -0.92 13.55 2.01
N ARG A 18 -2.05 12.87 1.85
CA ARG A 18 -2.70 12.69 0.54
C ARG A 18 -2.96 14.04 -0.13
N LYS A 19 -3.63 14.96 0.57
CA LYS A 19 -3.91 16.33 0.06
C LYS A 19 -2.64 17.09 -0.30
N ALA A 20 -1.60 17.00 0.54
CA ALA A 20 -0.31 17.64 0.26
C ALA A 20 0.38 17.04 -0.98
N ILE A 21 0.32 15.71 -1.14
CA ILE A 21 0.88 15.01 -2.30
C ILE A 21 0.11 15.38 -3.58
N GLU A 22 -1.22 15.39 -3.54
CA GLU A 22 -2.05 15.80 -4.68
C GLU A 22 -1.77 17.25 -5.10
N ALA A 23 -1.46 18.13 -4.14
CA ALA A 23 -1.11 19.52 -4.41
C ALA A 23 0.30 19.70 -5.02
N VAL A 24 1.27 18.86 -4.64
CA VAL A 24 2.68 18.99 -5.05
C VAL A 24 3.02 18.11 -6.26
N PHE A 25 2.45 16.91 -6.31
CA PHE A 25 2.68 15.89 -7.32
C PHE A 25 1.36 15.54 -8.01
N PHE A 26 0.76 16.53 -8.67
CA PHE A 26 -0.49 16.37 -9.40
C PHE A 26 -0.39 15.21 -10.41
N GLY A 27 -1.33 14.26 -10.31
CA GLY A 27 -1.38 13.06 -11.16
C GLY A 27 -0.51 11.88 -10.69
N ALA A 28 0.23 12.01 -9.60
CA ALA A 28 0.92 10.87 -9.00
C ALA A 28 -0.10 9.92 -8.36
N TYR A 29 0.05 8.62 -8.66
CA TYR A 29 -0.77 7.59 -8.02
C TYR A 29 -0.45 7.49 -6.53
N HIS A 30 -1.45 7.33 -5.68
CA HIS A 30 -1.25 7.21 -4.24
C HIS A 30 -1.42 5.77 -3.80
N HIS A 31 -0.38 5.20 -3.19
CA HIS A 31 -0.39 3.82 -2.73
C HIS A 31 -0.15 3.76 -1.23
N PHE A 32 -0.89 2.90 -0.52
CA PHE A 32 -0.69 2.70 0.90
C PHE A 32 0.52 1.80 1.17
N CYS A 33 1.27 2.14 2.19
CA CYS A 33 2.42 1.36 2.62
C CYS A 33 1.92 0.02 3.17
N VAL A 34 2.34 -1.07 2.51
CA VAL A 34 1.90 -2.42 2.86
C VAL A 34 2.10 -2.74 4.34
N TRP A 35 3.27 -2.38 4.88
CA TRP A 35 3.60 -2.61 6.28
C TRP A 35 2.65 -1.88 7.24
N HIS A 36 2.39 -0.59 7.01
CA HIS A 36 1.47 0.17 7.86
C HIS A 36 0.04 -0.37 7.78
N LEU A 37 -0.40 -0.81 6.59
CA LEU A 37 -1.72 -1.39 6.42
C LEU A 37 -1.85 -2.73 7.15
N LEU A 38 -0.82 -3.58 7.11
CA LEU A 38 -0.78 -4.84 7.86
C LEU A 38 -0.73 -4.61 9.38
N MET A 39 0.01 -3.61 9.84
CA MET A 39 0.01 -3.20 11.25
C MET A 39 -1.38 -2.72 11.67
N ASN A 40 -2.03 -1.89 10.85
CA ASN A 40 -3.39 -1.41 11.11
C ASN A 40 -4.40 -2.57 11.16
N ALA A 41 -4.31 -3.52 10.21
CA ALA A 41 -5.18 -4.71 10.20
C ALA A 41 -4.98 -5.57 11.45
N THR A 42 -3.72 -5.81 11.82
CA THR A 42 -3.37 -6.60 13.01
C THR A 42 -3.85 -5.92 14.29
N SER A 43 -3.72 -4.59 14.41
CA SER A 43 -4.17 -3.85 15.59
C SER A 43 -5.71 -3.80 15.71
N ASN A 44 -6.44 -3.61 14.61
CA ASN A 44 -7.91 -3.50 14.67
C ASN A 44 -8.61 -4.85 14.81
N LEU A 45 -8.11 -5.89 14.15
CA LEU A 45 -8.80 -7.18 14.08
C LEU A 45 -8.17 -8.24 14.98
N SER A 46 -6.88 -8.10 15.32
CA SER A 46 -6.14 -9.05 16.17
C SER A 46 -6.32 -10.53 15.76
N ASN A 47 -6.60 -10.79 14.48
CA ASN A 47 -6.86 -12.11 13.94
C ASN A 47 -5.72 -12.50 12.97
N PRO A 48 -4.84 -13.45 13.35
CA PRO A 48 -3.71 -13.86 12.52
C PRO A 48 -4.11 -14.43 11.15
N THR A 49 -5.24 -15.13 11.09
CA THR A 49 -5.78 -15.68 9.83
C THR A 49 -6.17 -14.54 8.90
N PHE A 50 -6.89 -13.53 9.40
CA PHE A 50 -7.20 -12.34 8.61
C PHE A 50 -5.93 -11.67 8.11
N THR A 51 -4.95 -11.40 8.99
CA THR A 51 -3.70 -10.72 8.59
C THR A 51 -2.97 -11.50 7.48
N SER A 52 -2.96 -12.83 7.56
CA SER A 52 -2.35 -13.70 6.55
C SER A 52 -3.08 -13.62 5.19
N GLU A 53 -4.40 -13.79 5.17
CA GLU A 53 -5.20 -13.74 3.94
C GLU A 53 -5.24 -12.31 3.36
N PHE A 54 -5.31 -11.29 4.21
CA PHE A 54 -5.23 -9.88 3.81
C PHE A 54 -3.90 -9.56 3.13
N LYS A 55 -2.78 -10.11 3.63
CA LYS A 55 -1.48 -9.98 2.97
C LYS A 55 -1.49 -10.57 1.56
N LYS A 56 -2.21 -11.68 1.31
CA LYS A 56 -2.36 -12.24 -0.04
C LYS A 56 -3.17 -11.29 -0.93
N CYS A 57 -4.31 -10.80 -0.45
CA CYS A 57 -5.13 -9.79 -1.15
C CYS A 57 -4.31 -8.57 -1.60
N MET A 58 -3.35 -8.14 -0.78
CA MET A 58 -2.48 -7.01 -1.09
C MET A 58 -1.42 -7.32 -2.16
N LEU A 59 -0.74 -8.47 -2.03
CA LEU A 59 0.53 -8.73 -2.72
C LEU A 59 0.44 -9.72 -3.87
N PHE A 60 -0.59 -10.57 -3.91
CA PHE A 60 -0.72 -11.56 -4.97
C PHE A 60 -1.17 -10.90 -6.27
N ASN A 61 -0.67 -11.42 -7.37
CA ASN A 61 -1.03 -10.97 -8.72
C ASN A 61 -2.33 -11.64 -9.17
N TYR A 62 -3.42 -11.35 -8.45
CA TYR A 62 -4.76 -11.77 -8.81
C TYR A 62 -5.28 -10.96 -10.00
N GLU A 63 -6.08 -11.60 -10.84
CA GLU A 63 -7.08 -10.86 -11.62
C GLU A 63 -8.07 -10.19 -10.66
N VAL A 64 -8.74 -9.12 -11.12
CA VAL A 64 -9.72 -8.41 -10.29
C VAL A 64 -10.80 -9.34 -9.78
N THR A 65 -11.29 -10.27 -10.62
CA THR A 65 -12.30 -11.26 -10.23
C THR A 65 -11.79 -12.21 -9.15
N GLU A 66 -10.56 -12.73 -9.29
CA GLU A 66 -9.95 -13.61 -8.28
C GLU A 66 -9.76 -12.89 -6.94
N PHE A 67 -9.38 -11.61 -6.97
CA PHE A 67 -9.29 -10.78 -5.78
C PHE A 67 -10.65 -10.63 -5.09
N GLU A 68 -11.69 -10.27 -5.84
CA GLU A 68 -13.03 -10.03 -5.28
C GLU A 68 -13.59 -11.33 -4.68
N ASP A 69 -13.46 -12.46 -5.38
CA ASP A 69 -13.88 -13.77 -4.88
C ASP A 69 -13.14 -14.16 -3.59
N HIS A 70 -11.80 -14.00 -3.58
CA HIS A 70 -10.98 -14.33 -2.41
C HIS A 70 -11.30 -13.42 -1.21
N TRP A 71 -11.47 -12.11 -1.45
CA TRP A 71 -11.83 -11.15 -0.41
C TRP A 71 -13.18 -11.50 0.22
N HIS A 72 -14.22 -11.70 -0.59
CA HIS A 72 -15.55 -12.01 -0.10
C HIS A 72 -15.59 -13.35 0.66
N TYR A 73 -14.93 -14.38 0.13
CA TYR A 73 -14.80 -15.66 0.82
C TYR A 73 -14.12 -15.52 2.19
N MET A 74 -13.00 -14.80 2.26
CA MET A 74 -12.27 -14.58 3.51
C MET A 74 -13.13 -13.83 4.55
N VAL A 75 -13.83 -12.77 4.13
CA VAL A 75 -14.66 -11.96 5.04
C VAL A 75 -15.84 -12.77 5.59
N ASP A 76 -16.50 -13.54 4.73
CA ASP A 76 -17.63 -14.41 5.14
C ASP A 76 -17.17 -15.54 6.07
N ALA A 77 -16.11 -16.26 5.69
CA ALA A 77 -15.56 -17.37 6.47
C ALA A 77 -15.06 -16.95 7.88
N LEU A 78 -14.67 -15.69 8.04
CA LEU A 78 -14.24 -15.13 9.33
C LEU A 78 -15.37 -14.40 10.09
N GLY A 79 -16.59 -14.32 9.53
CA GLY A 79 -17.72 -13.62 10.14
C GLY A 79 -17.50 -12.11 10.28
N LEU A 80 -16.81 -11.50 9.32
CA LEU A 80 -16.38 -10.10 9.37
C LEU A 80 -17.22 -9.16 8.49
N SER A 81 -18.32 -9.63 7.93
CA SER A 81 -19.15 -8.88 6.97
C SER A 81 -19.67 -7.54 7.49
N ASP A 82 -19.95 -7.44 8.79
CA ASP A 82 -20.44 -6.21 9.45
C ASP A 82 -19.31 -5.41 10.13
N ASN A 83 -18.04 -5.78 9.93
CA ASN A 83 -16.92 -5.10 10.58
C ASN A 83 -16.53 -3.82 9.82
N GLN A 84 -16.65 -2.67 10.50
CA GLN A 84 -16.34 -1.36 9.91
C GLN A 84 -14.90 -1.24 9.40
N SER A 85 -13.90 -1.79 10.11
CA SER A 85 -12.51 -1.73 9.67
C SER A 85 -12.29 -2.54 8.39
N VAL A 86 -12.95 -3.69 8.26
CA VAL A 86 -12.91 -4.52 7.03
C VAL A 86 -13.55 -3.79 5.86
N PHE A 87 -14.70 -3.15 6.08
CA PHE A 87 -15.31 -2.26 5.09
C PHE A 87 -14.37 -1.11 4.67
N ASP A 88 -13.69 -0.48 5.63
CA ASP A 88 -12.76 0.62 5.36
C ASP A 88 -11.50 0.17 4.60
N PHE A 89 -11.05 -1.07 4.78
CA PHE A 89 -9.99 -1.64 3.95
C PHE A 89 -10.49 -1.84 2.52
N TYR A 90 -11.64 -2.49 2.34
CA TYR A 90 -12.21 -2.81 1.04
C TYR A 90 -12.54 -1.57 0.18
N SER A 91 -13.14 -0.55 0.79
CA SER A 91 -13.51 0.70 0.11
C SER A 91 -12.31 1.40 -0.53
N ARG A 92 -11.10 1.17 0.00
CA ARG A 92 -9.84 1.76 -0.49
C ARG A 92 -8.96 0.76 -1.24
N ARG A 93 -9.48 -0.41 -1.66
CA ARG A 93 -8.71 -1.49 -2.31
C ARG A 93 -7.83 -1.05 -3.46
N ASN A 94 -8.27 -0.09 -4.27
CA ASN A 94 -7.45 0.45 -5.36
C ASN A 94 -6.11 0.99 -4.83
N MET A 95 -6.06 1.58 -3.64
CA MET A 95 -4.84 2.17 -3.08
C MET A 95 -3.84 1.14 -2.53
N TRP A 96 -4.15 -0.15 -2.47
CA TRP A 96 -3.27 -1.14 -1.83
C TRP A 96 -3.27 -2.54 -2.44
N ALA A 97 -4.30 -2.91 -3.20
CA ALA A 97 -4.43 -4.23 -3.79
C ALA A 97 -3.77 -4.27 -5.16
N THR A 98 -2.77 -5.13 -5.33
CA THR A 98 -2.03 -5.29 -6.60
C THR A 98 -2.97 -5.52 -7.79
N ALA A 99 -4.02 -6.33 -7.61
CA ALA A 99 -5.04 -6.61 -8.63
C ALA A 99 -5.72 -5.36 -9.21
N HIS A 100 -5.84 -4.29 -8.41
CA HIS A 100 -6.53 -3.05 -8.79
C HIS A 100 -5.58 -1.93 -9.28
N ILE A 101 -4.28 -2.17 -9.31
CA ILE A 101 -3.26 -1.15 -9.66
C ILE A 101 -2.85 -1.24 -11.15
N HIS A 102 -3.43 -2.18 -11.91
CA HIS A 102 -3.11 -2.42 -13.32
C HIS A 102 -3.20 -1.14 -14.18
N GLY A 103 -2.03 -0.66 -14.64
CA GLY A 103 -1.87 0.51 -15.50
C GLY A 103 -0.93 1.60 -14.97
N HIS A 104 -0.65 1.65 -13.65
CA HIS A 104 0.14 2.73 -13.05
C HIS A 104 1.60 2.37 -12.71
N PHE A 105 1.99 1.10 -12.81
CA PHE A 105 3.30 0.63 -12.31
C PHE A 105 4.42 0.57 -13.38
N LEU A 106 4.14 0.93 -14.63
CA LEU A 106 5.16 0.99 -15.69
C LEU A 106 6.00 2.28 -15.56
N GLY A 107 7.04 2.24 -14.73
CA GLY A 107 8.10 3.27 -14.69
C GLY A 107 8.12 4.21 -13.48
N VAL A 108 7.51 3.83 -12.36
CA VAL A 108 7.40 4.66 -11.16
C VAL A 108 8.74 4.77 -10.41
N PHE A 109 9.19 6.01 -10.18
CA PHE A 109 10.11 6.34 -9.09
C PHE A 109 9.31 6.45 -7.79
N VAL A 110 9.64 5.59 -6.81
CA VAL A 110 8.98 5.56 -5.49
C VAL A 110 9.65 6.57 -4.57
N GLN A 111 8.89 7.55 -4.08
CA GLN A 111 9.31 8.42 -2.98
C GLN A 111 8.45 8.13 -1.75
N ARG A 112 9.09 7.70 -0.66
CA ARG A 112 8.46 7.57 0.66
C ARG A 112 8.50 8.93 1.35
N LEU A 113 7.34 9.40 1.80
CA LEU A 113 7.25 10.58 2.65
C LEU A 113 6.82 10.11 4.03
N ASP A 114 7.56 10.51 5.06
CA ASP A 114 7.23 10.26 6.45
C ASP A 114 6.63 11.54 7.05
N ALA A 115 5.74 11.44 8.03
CA ALA A 115 5.05 12.58 8.67
C ALA A 115 5.97 13.62 9.35
N LYS A 116 7.29 13.41 9.36
CA LYS A 116 8.29 14.35 9.87
C LYS A 116 9.01 15.01 8.69
N GLY A 117 8.45 16.13 8.23
CA GLY A 117 9.03 16.94 7.17
C GLY A 117 10.44 17.43 7.54
N CYS A 118 11.42 17.07 6.70
CA CYS A 118 12.56 17.93 6.42
C CYS A 118 13.02 17.66 4.98
N THR A 119 12.71 18.60 4.09
CA THR A 119 12.93 18.55 2.64
C THR A 119 14.40 18.31 2.25
N GLN A 120 15.33 18.55 3.17
CA GLN A 120 16.78 18.33 3.01
C GLN A 120 17.20 16.86 3.17
N CYS A 121 16.54 16.10 4.06
CA CYS A 121 16.86 14.69 4.34
C CYS A 121 16.39 13.74 3.22
N LEU A 122 15.40 14.18 2.43
CA LEU A 122 14.78 13.44 1.32
C LEU A 122 15.78 13.06 0.21
N ARG A 123 16.87 13.82 0.04
CA ARG A 123 17.88 13.55 -1.01
C ARG A 123 18.88 12.46 -0.63
N SER A 124 19.14 12.25 0.66
CA SER A 124 20.18 11.32 1.14
C SER A 124 19.61 9.91 1.41
N ALA A 125 18.34 9.80 1.81
CA ALA A 125 17.68 8.52 2.11
C ALA A 125 17.33 7.69 0.86
N ALA A 126 17.19 8.32 -0.31
CA ALA A 126 16.76 7.70 -1.56
C ALA A 126 17.71 6.62 -2.11
N ASN A 127 18.99 6.65 -1.74
CA ASN A 127 20.00 5.69 -2.23
C ASN A 127 20.35 4.58 -1.23
N LYS A 128 19.91 4.67 0.03
CA LYS A 128 20.31 3.72 1.08
C LYS A 128 19.26 2.63 1.34
N LEU A 129 17.99 2.89 1.03
CA LEU A 129 16.87 2.00 1.38
C LEU A 129 16.35 1.13 0.23
N THR A 130 16.80 1.36 -1.01
CA THR A 130 16.49 0.49 -2.16
C THR A 130 17.11 -0.91 -2.00
N ARG A 131 18.24 -1.02 -1.30
CA ARG A 131 18.85 -2.33 -0.95
C ARG A 131 18.13 -3.01 0.20
N GLU A 132 17.73 -2.28 1.23
CA GLU A 132 17.08 -2.84 2.43
C GLU A 132 15.70 -3.42 2.12
N ILE A 133 14.91 -2.78 1.25
CA ILE A 133 13.61 -3.32 0.81
C ILE A 133 13.80 -4.58 -0.05
N PHE A 134 14.76 -4.58 -0.98
CA PHE A 134 15.08 -5.77 -1.78
C PHE A 134 15.60 -6.94 -0.92
N LEU A 135 16.28 -6.64 0.19
CA LEU A 135 16.75 -7.63 1.17
C LEU A 135 15.64 -8.11 2.11
N LEU A 136 14.67 -7.27 2.48
CA LEU A 136 13.51 -7.63 3.30
C LEU A 136 12.52 -8.56 2.57
N PHE A 137 12.48 -8.51 1.23
CA PHE A 137 11.67 -9.43 0.41
C PHE A 137 12.42 -10.66 -0.11
N ARG A 138 13.74 -10.74 0.10
CA ARG A 138 14.58 -11.88 -0.35
C ARG A 138 14.19 -13.24 0.26
N PRO A 139 13.77 -13.36 1.53
CA PRO A 139 13.35 -14.64 2.12
C PRO A 139 11.93 -15.09 1.75
N MET A 140 11.17 -14.26 1.02
CA MET A 140 9.80 -14.59 0.58
C MET A 140 9.73 -14.89 -0.93
N LEU A 141 10.90 -14.92 -1.61
CA LEU A 141 11.04 -15.27 -3.03
C LEU A 141 11.77 -16.61 -3.24
N PHE A 142 11.91 -17.41 -2.19
CA PHE A 142 12.32 -18.82 -2.22
C PHE A 142 11.53 -19.61 -1.19
#